data_AF-A0A5E5QAZ3-F1
#
_entry.id   AF-A0A5E5QAZ3-F1
#
_cell.length_a   1.000
_cell.length_b   1.000
_cell.length_c   1.000
_cell.angle_alpha   90.00
_cell.angle_beta   90.00
_cell.angle_gamma   90.00
#
_symmetry.space_group_name_H-M   'P 1'
#
loop_
_entity.id
_entity.type
_entity.pdbx_description
1 polymer ?
#
loop_
_entity_poly.entity_id
_entity_poly.type
_entity_poly.pdbx_seq_one_letter_code
_entity_poly.pdbx_strand_id
1 'polypeptide(L)' 'MYFDICSLSYNLFALMHQLLPLEFANKRAKYIRYRLYAIAAKVIKTGRKVIIKCQAQYYQLLTKVLNDIKAFKPLLS' A
#
# COMPACT_ATOMS: atom_id res chain seq x y z
N MET A 1 -14.15 19.84 -2.49
CA MET A 1 -14.57 18.42 -2.47
C MET A 1 -13.73 17.54 -3.40
N TYR A 2 -13.78 17.70 -4.73
CA TYR A 2 -12.94 16.88 -5.63
C TYR A 2 -11.42 17.15 -5.47
N PHE A 3 -11.03 18.40 -5.23
CA PHE A 3 -9.63 18.77 -5.00
C PHE A 3 -9.05 18.09 -3.74
N ASP A 4 -9.82 18.07 -2.64
CA ASP A 4 -9.40 17.47 -1.38
C ASP A 4 -9.21 15.96 -1.51
N ILE A 5 -10.11 15.30 -2.24
CA ILE A 5 -10.02 13.86 -2.55
C ILE A 5 -8.80 13.57 -3.41
N CYS A 6 -8.51 14.40 -4.42
CA CYS A 6 -7.32 14.27 -5.27
C CYS A 6 -6.03 14.49 -4.47
N SER A 7 -5.99 15.51 -3.61
CA SER A 7 -4.86 15.82 -2.73
C SER A 7 -4.58 14.67 -1.77
N LEU A 8 -5.61 14.16 -1.10
CA LEU A 8 -5.49 12.99 -0.22
C LEU A 8 -5.00 11.75 -0.98
N SER A 9 -5.55 11.49 -2.16
CA SER A 9 -5.17 10.35 -2.98
C SER A 9 -3.70 10.45 -3.44
N TYR A 10 -3.27 11.65 -3.81
CA TYR A 10 -1.88 11.92 -4.20
C TYR A 10 -0.92 11.75 -3.02
N ASN A 11 -1.24 12.32 -1.86
CA ASN A 11 -0.42 12.19 -0.66
C ASN A 11 -0.31 10.74 -0.19
N LEU A 12 -1.41 9.99 -0.26
CA LEU A 12 -1.40 8.56 0.04
C LEU A 12 -0.53 7.79 -0.96
N PHE A 13 -0.61 8.11 -2.25
CA PHE A 13 0.25 7.51 -3.26
C PHE A 13 1.73 7.84 -3.04
N ALA A 14 2.08 9.09 -2.72
CA ALA A 14 3.44 9.51 -2.43
C ALA A 14 4.02 8.79 -1.20
N LEU A 15 3.22 8.65 -0.14
CA LEU A 15 3.61 7.91 1.07
C LEU A 15 3.80 6.41 0.76
N MET A 16 2.88 5.80 0.00
CA MET A 16 3.04 4.42 -0.47
C MET A 16 4.29 4.26 -1.33
N HIS A 17 4.62 5.25 -2.15
CA HIS A 17 5.81 5.24 -3.00
C HIS A 17 7.11 5.29 -2.18
N GLN A 18 7.16 6.05 -1.08
CA GLN A 18 8.32 6.08 -0.20
C GLN A 18 8.57 4.72 0.50
N LEU A 19 7.51 3.96 0.74
CA LEU A 19 7.56 2.65 1.41
C LEU A 19 7.71 1.47 0.45
N LEU A 20 7.61 1.71 -0.86
CA LEU A 20 7.71 0.67 -1.86
C LEU A 20 9.18 0.26 -2.08
N PRO A 21 9.47 -1.03 -2.30
CA PRO A 21 10.80 -1.49 -2.68
C PRO A 21 11.33 -0.75 -3.92
N LEU A 22 12.66 -0.59 -4.00
CA LEU A 22 13.36 0.08 -5.11
C LEU A 22 12.93 -0.42 -6.51
N GLU A 23 12.54 -1.69 -6.63
CA GLU A 23 12.01 -2.30 -7.86
C GLU A 23 10.78 -1.58 -8.44
N PHE A 24 10.02 -0.91 -7.58
CA PHE A 24 8.80 -0.19 -7.94
C PHE A 24 9.02 1.33 -8.12
N ALA A 25 10.19 1.87 -7.78
CA ALA A 25 10.43 3.31 -7.75
C ALA A 25 10.23 4.00 -9.11
N ASN A 26 10.54 3.29 -10.21
CA ASN A 26 10.40 3.81 -11.58
C ASN A 26 9.16 3.26 -12.31
N LYS A 27 8.23 2.59 -11.60
CA LYS A 27 7.05 1.98 -12.23
C LYS A 27 5.87 2.93 -12.17
N ARG A 28 5.06 2.96 -13.23
CA ARG A 28 3.82 3.75 -13.27
C ARG A 28 2.87 3.32 -12.15
N ALA A 29 2.13 4.26 -11.58
CA ALA A 29 1.11 4.00 -10.56
C ALA A 29 0.12 2.88 -10.94
N LYS A 30 -0.27 2.81 -12.23
CA LYS A 30 -1.09 1.73 -12.78
C LYS A 30 -0.47 0.34 -12.56
N TYR A 31 0.83 0.19 -12.82
CA TYR A 31 1.56 -1.07 -12.62
C TYR A 31 1.65 -1.44 -11.14
N ILE A 32 2.02 -0.47 -10.29
CA ILE A 32 2.09 -0.64 -8.84
C ILE A 32 0.73 -1.11 -8.30
N ARG A 33 -0.37 -0.48 -8.72
CA ARG A 33 -1.73 -0.86 -8.34
C ARG A 33 -2.06 -2.30 -8.74
N TYR A 34 -1.76 -2.72 -9.97
CA TYR A 34 -2.01 -4.11 -10.38
C TYR A 34 -1.20 -5.11 -9.56
N ARG A 35 0.05 -4.79 -9.23
CA ARG A 35 0.89 -5.65 -8.40
C ARG A 35 0.38 -5.73 -6.96
N LEU A 36 -0.08 -4.61 -6.39
CA LEU A 36 -0.72 -4.59 -5.08
C LEU A 36 -2.02 -5.41 -5.05
N TYR A 37 -2.84 -5.34 -6.11
CA TYR A 37 -4.03 -6.19 -6.23
C TYR A 37 -3.69 -7.67 -6.43
N ALA A 38 -2.58 -7.99 -7.09
CA ALA A 38 -2.10 -9.37 -7.19
C ALA A 38 -1.63 -9.92 -5.82
N ILE A 39 -1.04 -9.06 -4.98
CA ILE A 39 -0.65 -9.41 -3.61
C ILE A 39 -1.89 -9.61 -2.72
N ALA A 40 -2.81 -8.66 -2.73
CA ALA A 40 -4.04 -8.69 -1.96
C ALA A 40 -5.13 -9.45 -2.72
N ALA A 41 -5.10 -10.78 -2.62
CA ALA A 41 -6.11 -11.64 -3.26
C ALA A 41 -7.55 -11.27 -2.86
N LYS A 42 -7.79 -10.86 -1.60
CA LYS A 42 -9.08 -10.33 -1.15
C LYS A 42 -8.98 -9.51 0.13
N VAL A 43 -9.60 -8.32 0.17
CA VAL A 43 -9.86 -7.61 1.43
C VAL A 43 -11.27 -7.93 1.89
N ILE A 44 -11.41 -8.47 3.09
CA ILE A 44 -12.69 -8.85 3.71
C ILE A 44 -12.91 -7.96 4.93
N LYS A 45 -14.01 -7.22 4.95
CA LYS A 45 -14.50 -6.52 6.13
C LYS A 45 -15.55 -7.38 6.83
N THR A 46 -15.33 -7.71 8.10
CA THR A 46 -16.30 -8.45 8.92
C THR A 46 -16.44 -7.76 10.27
N GLY A 47 -17.59 -7.13 10.51
CA GLY A 47 -17.80 -6.30 11.70
C GLY A 47 -16.72 -5.22 11.83
N ARG A 48 -16.01 -5.20 12.96
CA ARG A 48 -14.89 -4.28 13.25
C ARG A 48 -13.51 -4.80 12.81
N LYS A 49 -13.45 -5.93 12.08
CA LYS A 49 -12.19 -6.55 11.65
C LYS A 49 -12.00 -6.40 10.14
N VAL A 50 -10.75 -6.14 9.74
CA VAL A 50 -10.30 -6.17 8.34
C VAL A 50 -9.35 -7.35 8.18
N ILE A 51 -9.68 -8.28 7.29
CA ILE A 51 -8.89 -9.46 6.98
C ILE A 51 -8.38 -9.33 5.55
N ILE A 52 -7.07 -9.46 5.34
CA ILE A 52 -6.46 -9.46 4.02
C ILE A 52 -6.10 -10.91 3.68
N LYS A 53 -6.80 -11.51 2.73
CA LYS A 53 -6.40 -12.78 2.12
C LYS A 53 -5.32 -12.47 1.08
N CYS A 54 -4.19 -13.15 1.22
CA CYS A 54 -3.01 -13.01 0.38
C CYS A 54 -2.62 -14.39 -0.14
N GLN A 55 -2.09 -14.47 -1.37
CA GLN A 55 -1.50 -15.72 -1.85
C GLN A 55 -0.23 -16.03 -1.03
N ALA A 56 0.03 -17.31 -0.77
CA ALA A 56 1.16 -17.74 0.05
C ALA A 56 2.51 -17.13 -0.40
N GLN A 57 2.74 -17.06 -1.72
CA GLN A 57 3.95 -16.48 -2.32
C GLN A 57 4.20 -15.01 -1.96
N TYR A 58 3.16 -14.25 -1.58
CA TYR A 58 3.28 -12.82 -1.26
C TYR A 58 3.15 -12.53 0.24
N TYR A 59 2.97 -13.56 1.09
CA TYR A 59 2.76 -13.36 2.53
C TYR A 59 3.94 -12.67 3.22
N GLN A 60 5.16 -13.06 2.87
CA GLN A 60 6.38 -12.45 3.42
C GLN A 60 6.52 -10.99 2.99
N LEU A 61 6.29 -10.70 1.70
CA LEU A 61 6.33 -9.34 1.16
C LEU A 61 5.28 -8.44 1.82
N LEU A 62 4.04 -8.93 1.96
CA LEU A 62 2.96 -8.21 2.60
C LEU A 62 3.28 -7.92 4.07
N THR A 63 3.79 -8.91 4.81
CA THR A 63 4.18 -8.75 6.22
C THR A 63 5.27 -7.70 6.37
N LYS A 64 6.29 -7.71 5.49
CA LYS A 64 7.35 -6.70 5.46
C LYS A 64 6.79 -5.30 5.25
N VAL A 65 6.00 -5.10 4.19
CA VAL A 65 5.39 -3.78 3.89
C VAL A 65 4.51 -3.29 5.03
N LEU A 66 3.72 -4.16 5.67
CA LEU A 66 2.89 -3.79 6.83
C LEU A 66 3.74 -3.38 8.04
N ASN A 67 4.87 -4.04 8.28
CA ASN A 67 5.79 -3.66 9.35
C ASN A 67 6.48 -2.34 9.04
N ASP A 68 6.89 -2.11 7.79
CA ASP A 68 7.51 -0.85 7.34
C ASP A 68 6.52 0.32 7.48
N ILE A 69 5.24 0.12 7.14
CA ILE A 69 4.17 1.12 7.37
C ILE A 69 4.00 1.42 8.87
N LYS A 70 3.98 0.40 9.73
CA LYS A 70 3.85 0.59 11.19
C LYS A 70 5.07 1.31 11.79
N ALA A 71 6.26 1.05 11.26
CA ALA A 71 7.50 1.66 11.69
C ALA A 71 7.73 3.04 11.06
N PHE A 72 6.93 3.43 10.07
CA PHE A 72 7.07 4.71 9.39
C PHE A 72 6.90 5.86 10.36
N LYS A 73 8.00 6.59 10.58
CA LYS A 73 7.99 7.86 11.29
C LYS A 73 8.18 8.95 10.24
N PRO A 74 7.19 9.82 10.01
CA PRO A 74 7.38 10.95 9.12
C PRO A 74 8.51 11.81 9.68
N LEU A 75 9.47 12.17 8.83
CA LEU A 75 10.40 13.24 9.14
C LEU A 75 9.56 14.52 9.19
N LEU A 76 9.21 14.95 10.40
CA LEU A 76 8.64 16.28 10.61
C LEU A 76 9.77 17.27 10.31
N SER A 77 9.76 17.83 9.11
CA SER A 77 10.46 19.07 8.74
C SER A 77 9.58 20.26 9.05
#